data_AF-C5L2I7-F1
#
_entry.id   AF-C5L2I7-F1
#
_cell.length_a   1.000
_cell.length_b   1.000
_cell.length_c   1.000
_cell.angle_alpha   90.00
_cell.angle_beta   90.00
_cell.angle_gamma   90.00
#
_symmetry.space_group_name_H-M   'P 1'
#
loop_
_entity.id
_entity.type
_entity.pdbx_description
1 polymer ?
#
loop_
_entity_poly.entity_id
_entity_poly.type
_entity_poly.pdbx_seq_one_letter_code
_entity_poly.pdbx_strand_id
1 'polypeptide(L)'
;MAFKSCTAPRVATYGEYLNMTRAVGKCTRGIPQCLAGDELMCERLAKVCNADSMSAPFKRRGINIYDMRITTKDGSTGQVGDPRLDRFLNRRKVQRKLGVNKKFTSCTDDVSIIGDFGPDALLPSDNLYLPDLLEAGIEILLYAGDQDFAGNWIGCEQAADALEWPGRNAFRNARRYEYKGIDGISIGQLRSIRWKEKGMFGFLQSELSKDIEVIE
;
A
#
# COMPACT_ATOMS: atom_id res chain seq x y z
N MET A 1 0.02 -3.88 12.44
CA MET A 1 -1.15 -3.00 12.20
C MET A 1 -2.46 -3.63 12.67
N ALA A 2 -3.07 -4.58 11.97
CA ALA A 2 -4.43 -5.08 12.24
C ALA A 2 -4.71 -5.67 13.65
N PHE A 3 -3.69 -6.08 14.40
CA PHE A 3 -3.82 -6.59 15.77
C PHE A 3 -3.45 -5.56 16.85
N LYS A 4 -2.44 -4.74 16.58
CA LYS A 4 -1.89 -3.72 17.47
C LYS A 4 -1.60 -2.49 16.61
N SER A 5 -2.51 -1.52 16.69
CA SER A 5 -2.38 -0.20 16.06
C SER A 5 -2.93 0.84 17.04
N CYS A 6 -2.33 2.02 17.05
CA CYS A 6 -2.82 3.16 17.82
C CYS A 6 -3.80 4.02 17.01
N THR A 7 -3.77 3.89 15.68
CA THR A 7 -4.48 4.77 14.74
C THR A 7 -5.55 4.03 13.94
N ALA A 8 -5.41 2.71 13.80
CA ALA A 8 -6.33 1.84 13.06
C ALA A 8 -7.16 0.93 13.99
N PRO A 9 -8.37 0.50 13.60
CA PRO A 9 -9.14 -0.45 14.39
C PRO A 9 -8.40 -1.79 14.53
N ARG A 10 -8.60 -2.43 15.69
CA ARG A 10 -8.12 -3.79 15.93
C ARG A 10 -9.09 -4.80 15.30
N VAL A 11 -8.78 -5.22 14.08
CA VAL A 11 -9.63 -6.14 13.31
C VAL A 11 -9.15 -7.60 13.35
N ALA A 12 -7.87 -7.83 13.64
CA ALA A 12 -7.31 -9.17 13.81
C ALA A 12 -7.57 -9.74 15.20
N THR A 13 -7.97 -11.01 15.25
CA THR A 13 -7.99 -11.81 16.47
C THR A 13 -6.58 -12.22 16.88
N TYR A 14 -6.41 -12.68 18.13
CA TYR A 14 -5.10 -13.16 18.59
C TYR A 14 -4.63 -14.42 17.86
N GLY A 15 -5.56 -15.32 17.52
CA GLY A 15 -5.25 -16.51 16.73
C GLY A 15 -4.76 -16.16 15.32
N GLU A 16 -5.43 -15.23 14.64
CA GLU A 16 -5.00 -14.72 13.33
C GLU A 16 -3.62 -14.07 13.42
N TYR A 17 -3.40 -13.22 14.42
CA TYR A 17 -2.10 -12.59 14.67
C TYR A 17 -0.96 -13.61 14.83
N LEU A 18 -1.17 -14.67 15.63
CA LEU A 18 -0.16 -15.71 15.82
C LEU A 18 0.11 -16.48 14.53
N ASN A 19 -0.93 -16.79 13.75
CA ASN A 19 -0.78 -17.51 12.50
C ASN A 19 -0.05 -16.66 11.45
N MET A 20 -0.41 -15.39 11.30
CA MET A 20 0.29 -14.44 10.42
C MET A 20 1.76 -14.31 10.83
N THR A 21 2.04 -14.15 12.11
CA THR A 21 3.42 -14.05 12.64
C THR A 21 4.25 -15.31 12.33
N ARG A 22 3.67 -16.51 12.47
CA ARG A 22 4.35 -17.76 12.10
C ARG A 22 4.62 -17.86 10.60
N ALA A 23 3.73 -17.31 9.76
CA ALA A 23 3.89 -17.32 8.31
C ALA A 23 5.05 -16.42 7.86
N VAL A 24 5.29 -15.28 8.53
CA VAL A 24 6.37 -14.33 8.19
C VAL A 24 7.71 -15.02 8.01
N GLY A 25 8.10 -15.92 8.92
CA GLY A 25 9.40 -16.58 8.84
C GLY A 25 9.58 -17.47 7.60
N LYS A 26 8.48 -18.08 7.09
CA LYS A 26 8.53 -18.82 5.82
C LYS A 26 8.59 -17.87 4.63
N CYS A 27 7.84 -16.78 4.70
CA CYS A 27 7.79 -15.76 3.65
C CYS A 27 9.14 -15.09 3.44
N THR A 28 9.77 -14.59 4.51
CA THR A 28 11.02 -13.84 4.41
C THR A 28 12.21 -14.68 3.96
N ARG A 29 12.23 -15.98 4.30
CA ARG A 29 13.30 -16.90 3.87
C ARG A 29 13.32 -17.18 2.37
N GLY A 30 12.18 -17.10 1.70
CA GLY A 30 12.09 -17.32 0.26
C GLY A 30 12.45 -16.09 -0.58
N ILE A 31 12.37 -14.88 0.01
CA ILE A 31 12.59 -13.63 -0.73
C ILE A 31 13.96 -13.62 -1.44
N PRO A 32 15.09 -13.99 -0.81
CA PRO A 32 16.38 -13.99 -1.51
C PRO A 32 16.43 -14.89 -2.75
N GLN A 33 15.69 -16.00 -2.74
CA GLN A 33 15.63 -16.92 -3.89
C GLN A 33 14.83 -16.31 -5.04
N CYS A 34 13.68 -15.71 -4.72
CA CYS A 34 12.90 -14.92 -5.67
C CYS A 34 13.77 -13.80 -6.30
N LEU A 35 14.48 -13.02 -5.48
CA LEU A 35 15.34 -11.94 -5.95
C LEU A 35 16.57 -12.42 -6.74
N ALA A 36 16.95 -13.69 -6.61
CA ALA A 36 18.01 -14.31 -7.41
C ALA A 36 17.51 -14.79 -8.79
N GLY A 37 16.24 -14.53 -9.14
CA GLY A 37 15.65 -14.87 -10.44
C GLY A 37 14.79 -16.14 -10.43
N ASP A 38 14.44 -16.70 -9.26
CA ASP A 38 13.49 -17.81 -9.17
C ASP A 38 12.05 -17.28 -9.26
N GLU A 39 11.54 -17.15 -10.48
CA GLU A 39 10.19 -16.65 -10.79
C GLU A 39 9.09 -17.48 -10.10
N LEU A 40 9.23 -18.81 -10.08
CA LEU A 40 8.29 -19.70 -9.41
C LEU A 40 8.26 -19.47 -7.90
N MET A 41 9.42 -19.19 -7.29
CA MET A 41 9.47 -18.78 -5.90
C MET A 41 8.79 -17.43 -5.69
N CYS A 42 8.97 -16.46 -6.60
CA CYS A 42 8.30 -15.17 -6.51
C CYS A 42 6.77 -15.31 -6.55
N GLU A 43 6.24 -16.01 -7.56
CA GLU A 43 4.80 -16.28 -7.68
C GLU A 43 4.25 -16.99 -6.43
N ARG A 44 4.96 -18.02 -5.97
CA ARG A 44 4.58 -18.77 -4.78
C ARG A 44 4.53 -17.89 -3.53
N LEU A 45 5.54 -17.04 -3.34
CA LEU A 45 5.59 -16.13 -2.19
C LEU A 45 4.49 -15.08 -2.29
N ALA A 46 4.28 -14.47 -3.46
CA ALA A 46 3.21 -13.49 -3.68
C ALA A 46 1.84 -14.09 -3.30
N LYS A 47 1.57 -15.33 -3.70
CA LYS A 47 0.34 -16.04 -3.32
C LYS A 47 0.29 -16.39 -1.82
N VAL A 48 1.25 -17.16 -1.34
CA VAL A 48 1.18 -17.74 0.03
C VAL A 48 1.30 -16.65 1.09
N CYS A 49 2.15 -15.66 0.86
CA CYS A 49 2.41 -14.62 1.83
C CYS A 49 1.34 -13.54 1.75
N ASN A 50 1.15 -12.90 0.60
CA ASN A 50 0.27 -11.74 0.52
C ASN A 50 -1.20 -12.15 0.49
N ALA A 51 -1.58 -13.11 -0.37
CA ALA A 51 -2.97 -13.52 -0.51
C ALA A 51 -3.42 -14.43 0.65
N ASP A 52 -2.75 -15.57 0.86
CA ASP A 52 -3.26 -16.62 1.75
C ASP A 52 -3.01 -16.34 3.24
N SER A 53 -1.80 -15.90 3.59
CA SER A 53 -1.41 -15.74 4.99
C SER A 53 -1.83 -14.38 5.55
N MET A 54 -1.62 -13.30 4.79
CA MET A 54 -1.86 -11.94 5.28
C MET A 54 -3.29 -11.47 5.00
N SER A 55 -3.77 -11.57 3.76
CA SER A 55 -5.06 -10.98 3.37
C SER A 55 -6.26 -11.88 3.66
N ALA A 56 -6.15 -13.19 3.41
CA ALA A 56 -7.30 -14.10 3.47
C ALA A 56 -8.05 -14.14 4.83
N PRO A 57 -7.42 -14.01 6.01
CA PRO A 57 -8.14 -13.92 7.28
C PRO A 57 -9.17 -12.78 7.31
N PHE A 58 -8.80 -11.62 6.80
CA PHE A 58 -9.68 -10.44 6.72
C PHE A 58 -10.70 -10.60 5.61
N LYS A 59 -10.28 -11.09 4.43
CA LYS A 59 -11.18 -11.32 3.29
C LYS A 59 -12.33 -12.25 3.63
N ARG A 60 -12.06 -13.39 4.30
CA ARG A 60 -13.10 -14.35 4.73
C ARG A 60 -14.13 -13.77 5.69
N ARG A 61 -13.77 -12.69 6.39
CA ARG A 61 -14.64 -12.01 7.37
C ARG A 61 -15.30 -10.77 6.79
N GLY A 62 -15.16 -10.50 5.49
CA GLY A 62 -15.72 -9.31 4.85
C GLY A 62 -15.01 -8.00 5.20
N ILE A 63 -13.83 -8.03 5.82
CA ILE A 63 -13.09 -6.81 6.17
C ILE A 63 -12.35 -6.31 4.92
N ASN A 64 -12.57 -5.05 4.57
CA ASN A 64 -11.88 -4.42 3.44
C ASN A 64 -10.40 -4.22 3.78
N ILE A 65 -9.51 -4.76 2.94
CA ILE A 65 -8.05 -4.64 3.16
C ILE A 65 -7.49 -3.26 2.78
N TYR A 66 -8.24 -2.45 2.02
CA TYR A 66 -7.86 -1.08 1.69
C TYR A 66 -8.38 -0.05 2.71
N ASP A 67 -9.36 -0.45 3.54
CA ASP A 67 -9.82 0.33 4.69
C ASP A 67 -10.40 -0.63 5.74
N MET A 68 -9.62 -0.91 6.78
CA MET A 68 -10.01 -1.85 7.84
C MET A 68 -11.21 -1.39 8.68
N ARG A 69 -11.70 -0.15 8.51
CA ARG A 69 -12.92 0.34 9.16
C ARG A 69 -14.18 -0.21 8.48
N ILE A 70 -14.05 -0.66 7.24
CA ILE A 70 -15.17 -1.13 6.41
C ILE A 70 -15.29 -2.65 6.51
N THR A 71 -16.49 -3.12 6.86
CA THR A 71 -16.84 -4.54 6.82
C THR A 71 -18.12 -4.74 6.00
N THR A 72 -18.06 -5.63 5.03
CA THR A 72 -19.18 -5.95 4.14
C THR A 72 -19.94 -7.18 4.64
N LYS A 73 -21.27 -7.15 4.60
CA LYS A 73 -22.12 -8.27 5.05
C LYS A 73 -22.13 -9.46 4.08
N ASP A 74 -21.86 -9.22 2.81
CA ASP A 74 -21.81 -10.24 1.75
C ASP A 74 -20.44 -10.91 1.59
N GLY A 75 -19.46 -10.52 2.43
CA GLY A 75 -18.09 -11.00 2.36
C GLY A 75 -17.27 -10.41 1.21
N SER A 76 -17.80 -9.45 0.45
CA SER A 76 -17.07 -8.78 -0.63
C SER A 76 -15.98 -7.87 -0.06
N THR A 77 -14.71 -8.17 -0.32
CA THR A 77 -13.62 -7.40 0.29
C THR A 77 -12.92 -6.55 -0.75
N GLY A 78 -12.94 -5.23 -0.51
CA GLY A 78 -12.17 -4.24 -1.26
C GLY A 78 -12.24 -4.44 -2.77
N GLN A 79 -13.42 -4.26 -3.38
CA GLN A 79 -13.49 -4.18 -4.84
C GLN A 79 -12.56 -3.07 -5.31
N VAL A 80 -11.64 -3.40 -6.21
CA VAL A 80 -10.83 -2.38 -6.88
C VAL A 80 -11.71 -1.74 -7.95
N GLY A 81 -12.16 -0.52 -7.69
CA GLY A 81 -13.02 0.25 -8.59
C GLY A 81 -14.31 0.73 -7.95
N ASP A 82 -14.81 1.88 -8.44
CA ASP A 82 -16.12 2.40 -8.08
C ASP A 82 -17.17 1.97 -9.13
N PRO A 83 -18.19 1.18 -8.79
CA PRO A 83 -19.24 0.79 -9.72
C PRO A 83 -19.95 1.99 -10.39
N ARG A 84 -19.97 3.16 -9.76
CA ARG A 84 -20.49 4.41 -10.34
C ARG A 84 -19.60 4.90 -11.48
N LEU A 85 -18.28 4.79 -11.34
CA LEU A 85 -17.31 5.12 -12.38
C LEU A 85 -17.45 4.15 -13.57
N ASP A 86 -17.52 2.85 -13.30
CA ASP A 86 -17.71 1.83 -14.33
C ASP A 86 -18.99 2.09 -15.14
N ARG A 87 -20.11 2.38 -14.45
CA ARG A 87 -21.37 2.73 -15.12
C ARG A 87 -21.26 4.03 -15.92
N PHE A 88 -20.55 5.03 -15.42
CA PHE A 88 -20.38 6.31 -16.10
C PHE A 88 -19.56 6.16 -17.39
N LEU A 89 -18.39 5.53 -17.30
CA LEU A 89 -17.47 5.34 -18.43
C LEU A 89 -18.02 4.41 -19.50
N ASN A 90 -18.95 3.51 -19.15
CA ASN A 90 -19.64 2.65 -20.11
C ASN A 90 -20.87 3.28 -20.79
N ARG A 91 -21.20 4.55 -20.51
CA ARG A 91 -22.27 5.24 -21.26
C ARG A 91 -21.80 5.54 -22.68
N ARG A 92 -22.59 5.15 -23.70
CA ARG A 92 -22.29 5.42 -25.13
C ARG A 92 -21.96 6.89 -25.43
N LYS A 93 -22.59 7.85 -24.74
CA LYS A 93 -22.30 9.28 -24.90
C LYS A 93 -20.91 9.66 -24.38
N VAL A 94 -20.47 9.06 -23.27
CA VAL A 94 -19.15 9.28 -22.68
C VAL A 94 -18.09 8.63 -23.57
N GLN A 95 -18.31 7.38 -23.98
CA GLN A 95 -17.40 6.67 -24.89
C GLN A 95 -17.20 7.39 -26.23
N ARG A 96 -18.29 7.86 -26.87
CA ARG A 96 -18.19 8.69 -28.09
C ARG A 96 -17.39 9.96 -27.86
N LYS A 97 -17.58 10.63 -26.72
CA LYS A 97 -16.87 11.87 -26.40
C LYS A 97 -15.37 11.63 -26.17
N LEU A 98 -15.01 10.47 -25.62
CA LEU A 98 -13.62 10.03 -25.41
C LEU A 98 -13.00 9.37 -26.65
N GLY A 99 -13.78 9.11 -27.71
CA GLY A 99 -13.29 8.41 -28.91
C GLY A 99 -12.98 6.93 -28.70
N VAL A 100 -13.59 6.28 -27.70
CA VAL A 100 -13.38 4.85 -27.39
C VAL A 100 -14.62 4.02 -27.72
N ASN A 101 -14.45 2.73 -27.96
CA ASN A 101 -15.54 1.79 -28.29
C ASN A 101 -15.46 0.45 -27.55
N LYS A 102 -14.80 0.41 -26.38
CA LYS A 102 -14.62 -0.80 -25.56
C LYS A 102 -15.34 -0.68 -24.22
N LYS A 103 -15.72 -1.82 -23.65
CA LYS A 103 -16.24 -1.86 -22.27
C LYS A 103 -15.10 -1.51 -21.31
N PHE A 104 -15.34 -0.51 -20.46
CA PHE A 104 -14.45 -0.16 -19.36
C PHE A 104 -14.67 -1.11 -18.17
N THR A 105 -13.57 -1.48 -17.52
CA THR A 105 -13.54 -2.14 -16.21
C THR A 105 -12.45 -1.45 -15.38
N SER A 106 -12.70 -1.20 -14.10
CA SER A 106 -11.73 -0.51 -13.23
C SER A 106 -10.43 -1.31 -13.06
N CYS A 107 -10.54 -2.62 -12.91
CA CYS A 107 -9.43 -3.57 -12.97
C CYS A 107 -9.85 -4.80 -13.77
N THR A 108 -8.87 -5.49 -14.33
CA THR A 108 -9.09 -6.79 -14.97
C THR A 108 -8.31 -7.87 -14.22
N ASP A 109 -8.94 -9.02 -14.03
CA ASP A 109 -8.26 -10.23 -13.55
C ASP A 109 -7.52 -10.96 -14.69
N ASP A 110 -7.69 -10.50 -15.95
CA ASP A 110 -7.00 -11.04 -17.12
C ASP A 110 -5.48 -10.81 -17.06
N VAL A 111 -5.04 -9.91 -16.18
CA VAL A 111 -3.63 -9.64 -15.88
C VAL A 111 -3.44 -9.80 -14.37
N SER A 112 -2.84 -10.92 -13.97
CA SER A 112 -2.63 -11.23 -12.56
C SER A 112 -1.31 -10.63 -12.07
N ILE A 113 -1.38 -9.75 -11.07
CA ILE A 113 -0.16 -9.27 -10.38
C ILE A 113 0.62 -10.43 -9.77
N ILE A 114 -0.05 -11.53 -9.39
CA ILE A 114 0.59 -12.72 -8.80
C ILE A 114 1.15 -13.66 -9.87
N GLY A 115 0.55 -13.69 -11.06
CA GLY A 115 0.99 -14.50 -12.20
C GLY A 115 1.88 -13.71 -13.14
N ASP A 116 1.28 -12.89 -14.00
CA ASP A 116 1.96 -12.12 -15.05
C ASP A 116 3.03 -11.14 -14.54
N PHE A 117 2.87 -10.65 -13.30
CA PHE A 117 3.84 -9.78 -12.63
C PHE A 117 4.34 -10.36 -11.30
N GLY A 118 4.19 -11.67 -11.07
CA GLY A 118 4.62 -12.33 -9.83
C GLY A 118 6.08 -12.05 -9.45
N PRO A 119 7.03 -12.13 -10.42
CA PRO A 119 8.42 -11.72 -10.21
C PRO A 119 8.55 -10.25 -9.80
N ASP A 120 7.89 -9.33 -10.51
CA ASP A 120 7.93 -7.89 -10.23
C ASP A 120 7.30 -7.50 -8.89
N ALA A 121 6.29 -8.25 -8.44
CA ALA A 121 5.56 -8.00 -7.20
C ALA A 121 6.42 -8.08 -5.93
N LEU A 122 7.60 -8.68 -6.01
CA LEU A 122 8.54 -8.83 -4.90
C LEU A 122 9.89 -8.15 -5.14
N LEU A 123 10.11 -7.55 -6.31
CA LEU A 123 11.33 -6.80 -6.58
C LEU A 123 11.39 -5.54 -5.70
N PRO A 124 12.56 -5.21 -5.11
CA PRO A 124 12.74 -4.04 -4.26
C PRO A 124 12.94 -2.78 -5.12
N SER A 125 11.97 -2.48 -5.99
CA SER A 125 12.04 -1.37 -6.96
C SER A 125 12.36 -0.02 -6.30
N ASP A 126 11.85 0.22 -5.10
CA ASP A 126 12.15 1.42 -4.31
C ASP A 126 13.65 1.56 -4.00
N ASN A 127 14.33 0.47 -3.61
CA ASN A 127 15.77 0.49 -3.36
C ASN A 127 16.58 0.64 -4.65
N LEU A 128 16.03 0.24 -5.80
CA LEU A 128 16.73 0.30 -7.08
C LEU A 128 16.76 1.71 -7.66
N TYR A 129 15.74 2.55 -7.39
CA TYR A 129 15.60 3.83 -8.11
C TYR A 129 15.54 5.06 -7.20
N LEU A 130 14.96 4.97 -5.99
CA LEU A 130 14.83 6.15 -5.14
C LEU A 130 16.17 6.79 -4.74
N PRO A 131 17.26 6.04 -4.46
CA PRO A 131 18.55 6.64 -4.14
C PRO A 131 19.10 7.52 -5.27
N ASP A 132 19.03 7.06 -6.52
CA ASP A 132 19.51 7.80 -7.68
C ASP A 132 18.68 9.06 -7.93
N LEU A 133 17.36 8.99 -7.74
CA LEU A 133 16.47 10.15 -7.85
C LEU A 133 16.79 11.20 -6.77
N LEU A 134 17.02 10.76 -5.52
CA LEU A 134 17.45 11.64 -4.44
C LEU A 134 18.82 12.28 -4.75
N GLU A 135 19.77 11.50 -5.27
CA GLU A 135 21.08 12.01 -5.67
C GLU A 135 21.00 13.03 -6.81
N ALA A 136 20.04 12.87 -7.72
CA ALA A 136 19.71 13.85 -8.77
C ALA A 136 18.98 15.11 -8.24
N GLY A 137 18.69 15.18 -6.94
CA GLY A 137 18.03 16.32 -6.31
C GLY A 137 16.52 16.36 -6.53
N ILE A 138 15.89 15.23 -6.84
CA ILE A 138 14.43 15.11 -6.94
C ILE A 138 13.83 15.02 -5.54
N GLU A 139 12.74 15.75 -5.32
CA GLU A 139 11.96 15.67 -4.09
C GLU A 139 11.02 14.46 -4.13
N ILE A 140 11.08 13.62 -3.09
CA ILE A 140 10.32 12.38 -2.99
C ILE A 140 9.53 12.38 -1.68
N LEU A 141 8.22 12.12 -1.81
CA LEU A 141 7.32 11.92 -0.69
C LEU A 141 6.69 10.53 -0.80
N LEU A 142 6.98 9.68 0.18
CA LEU A 142 6.22 8.47 0.42
C LEU A 142 5.06 8.80 1.35
N TYR A 143 3.86 8.33 1.06
CA TYR A 143 2.70 8.53 1.94
C TYR A 143 1.87 7.26 2.03
N ALA A 144 1.29 7.02 3.20
CA ALA A 144 0.47 5.85 3.45
C ALA A 144 -0.64 6.17 4.45
N GLY A 145 -1.86 5.72 4.15
CA GLY A 145 -3.02 5.88 5.03
C GLY A 145 -2.93 4.98 6.25
N ASP A 146 -3.39 5.48 7.39
CA ASP A 146 -3.33 4.75 8.65
C ASP A 146 -4.34 3.59 8.76
N GLN A 147 -5.34 3.54 7.87
CA GLN A 147 -6.39 2.51 7.84
C GLN A 147 -6.19 1.41 6.78
N ASP A 148 -5.23 1.58 5.87
CA ASP A 148 -4.93 0.63 4.79
C ASP A 148 -4.12 -0.55 5.33
N PHE A 149 -4.61 -1.78 5.17
CA PHE A 149 -3.87 -2.98 5.53
C PHE A 149 -2.91 -3.42 4.42
N ALA A 150 -3.33 -3.28 3.16
CA ALA A 150 -2.59 -3.75 1.99
C ALA A 150 -1.31 -2.92 1.80
N GLY A 151 -1.41 -1.60 1.76
CA GLY A 151 -0.31 -0.63 1.67
C GLY A 151 -0.02 0.06 3.00
N ASN A 152 0.06 -0.72 4.08
CA ASN A 152 0.07 -0.17 5.43
C ASN A 152 1.24 0.76 5.75
N TRP A 153 0.96 1.86 6.46
CA TRP A 153 1.97 2.87 6.81
C TRP A 153 3.15 2.34 7.62
N ILE A 154 2.96 1.31 8.44
CA ILE A 154 4.06 0.73 9.24
C ILE A 154 5.09 0.07 8.30
N GLY A 155 4.60 -0.68 7.31
CA GLY A 155 5.45 -1.31 6.29
C GLY A 155 6.14 -0.26 5.41
N CYS A 156 5.38 0.73 4.92
CA CYS A 156 5.94 1.82 4.12
C CYS A 156 6.99 2.64 4.88
N GLU A 157 6.77 2.90 6.18
CA GLU A 157 7.74 3.61 7.01
C GLU A 157 9.01 2.79 7.21
N GLN A 158 8.88 1.49 7.46
CA GLN A 158 10.04 0.60 7.57
C GLN A 158 10.82 0.50 6.26
N ALA A 159 10.14 0.49 5.12
CA ALA A 159 10.78 0.56 3.80
C ALA A 159 11.55 1.89 3.63
N ALA A 160 10.93 3.02 4.00
CA ALA A 160 11.60 4.33 3.98
C ALA A 160 12.83 4.39 4.91
N ASP A 161 12.78 3.75 6.08
CA ASP A 161 13.91 3.65 7.02
C ASP A 161 15.03 2.71 6.52
N ALA A 162 14.65 1.67 5.76
CA ALA A 162 15.55 0.67 5.21
C ALA A 162 16.28 1.16 3.96
N LEU A 163 15.71 2.14 3.24
CA LEU A 163 16.27 2.70 2.00
C LEU A 163 17.75 3.07 2.19
N GLU A 164 18.60 2.52 1.33
CA GLU A 164 20.05 2.77 1.39
C GLU A 164 20.42 3.98 0.53
N TRP A 165 20.74 5.08 1.19
CA TRP A 165 21.17 6.33 0.55
C TRP A 165 21.94 7.19 1.58
N PRO A 166 22.74 8.19 1.15
CA PRO A 166 23.64 8.86 2.08
C PRO A 166 22.91 9.69 3.18
N GLY A 167 21.67 10.12 2.93
CA GLY A 167 20.83 10.82 3.91
C GLY A 167 20.05 9.93 4.88
N ARG A 168 20.14 8.59 4.75
CA ARG A 168 19.36 7.63 5.55
C ARG A 168 19.41 7.88 7.05
N ASN A 169 20.60 8.09 7.62
CA ASN A 169 20.75 8.30 9.05
C ASN A 169 20.12 9.62 9.51
N ALA A 170 20.22 10.68 8.70
CA ALA A 170 19.57 11.95 8.99
C ALA A 170 18.05 11.80 8.96
N PHE A 171 17.51 11.08 7.97
CA PHE A 171 16.08 10.80 7.87
C PHE A 171 15.55 9.99 9.06
N ARG A 172 16.24 8.91 9.43
CA ARG A 172 15.85 8.06 10.58
C ARG A 172 15.80 8.85 11.90
N ASN A 173 16.69 9.82 12.05
CA ASN A 173 16.78 10.68 13.24
C ASN A 173 15.93 11.95 13.16
N ALA A 174 15.29 12.22 12.01
CA ALA A 174 14.46 13.40 11.84
C ALA A 174 13.20 13.32 12.72
N ARG A 175 12.80 14.49 13.26
CA ARG A 175 11.60 14.58 14.09
C ARG A 175 10.35 14.37 13.24
N ARG A 176 9.37 13.66 13.80
CA ARG A 176 7.99 13.69 13.29
C ARG A 176 7.32 14.99 13.73
N TYR A 177 6.48 15.53 12.86
CA TYR A 177 5.66 16.69 13.18
C TYR A 177 4.28 16.55 12.55
N GLU A 178 3.31 17.16 13.21
CA GLU A 178 1.96 17.26 12.69
C GLU A 178 1.96 18.01 11.36
N TYR A 179 1.37 17.40 10.34
CA TYR A 179 1.18 18.00 9.03
C TYR A 179 -0.27 18.43 8.86
N LYS A 180 -0.47 19.71 8.54
CA LYS A 180 -1.80 20.32 8.44
C LYS A 180 -2.18 20.55 7.00
N GLY A 181 -3.45 20.30 6.67
CA GLY A 181 -4.07 20.66 5.41
C GLY A 181 -4.22 22.17 5.25
N ILE A 182 -4.76 22.57 4.09
CA ILE A 182 -5.02 23.98 3.75
C ILE A 182 -6.01 24.64 4.72
N ASP A 183 -6.89 23.83 5.30
CA ASP A 183 -7.86 24.21 6.33
C ASP A 183 -7.27 24.31 7.75
N GLY A 184 -5.99 23.99 7.93
CA GLY A 184 -5.32 23.97 9.23
C GLY A 184 -5.64 22.72 10.07
N ILE A 185 -6.39 21.76 9.53
CA ILE A 185 -6.70 20.49 10.19
C ILE A 185 -5.52 19.54 9.99
N SER A 186 -5.16 18.80 11.04
CA SER A 186 -4.14 17.75 10.93
C SER A 186 -4.59 16.66 9.97
N ILE A 187 -3.75 16.33 9.00
CA ILE A 187 -3.97 15.25 8.04
C ILE A 187 -2.99 14.10 8.25
N GLY A 188 -2.13 14.19 9.27
CA GLY A 188 -1.17 13.14 9.59
C GLY A 188 0.14 13.62 10.22
N GLN A 189 1.11 12.71 10.27
CA GLN A 189 2.45 12.95 10.79
C GLN A 189 3.47 12.87 9.66
N LEU A 190 4.23 13.95 9.46
CA LEU A 190 5.30 14.04 8.47
C LEU A 190 6.66 13.89 9.15
N ARG A 191 7.55 13.11 8.53
CA ARG A 191 8.98 13.09 8.80
C ARG A 191 9.69 13.39 7.50
N SER A 192 10.58 14.38 7.49
CA SER A 192 11.25 14.81 6.25
C SER A 192 12.64 15.37 6.53
N ILE A 193 13.53 15.23 5.56
CA ILE A 193 14.80 15.96 5.51
C ILE A 193 15.00 16.62 4.15
N ARG A 194 15.64 17.79 4.15
CA ARG A 194 16.22 18.34 2.92
C ARG A 194 17.47 17.53 2.57
N TRP A 195 17.70 17.36 1.28
CA TRP A 195 18.84 16.65 0.74
C TRP A 195 19.48 17.46 -0.38
N LYS A 196 20.79 17.76 -0.25
CA LYS A 196 21.49 18.69 -1.14
C LYS A 196 20.73 20.03 -1.27
N GLU A 197 20.96 20.78 -2.33
CA GLU A 197 20.35 22.12 -2.51
C GLU A 197 18.85 22.07 -2.84
N LYS A 198 18.37 21.01 -3.49
CA LYS A 198 17.00 20.94 -4.06
C LYS A 198 16.23 19.66 -3.75
N GLY A 199 16.87 18.64 -3.18
CA GLY A 199 16.22 17.37 -2.87
C GLY A 199 15.50 17.40 -1.53
N MET A 200 14.55 16.49 -1.38
CA MET A 200 13.83 16.25 -0.14
C MET A 200 13.42 14.78 -0.09
N PHE A 201 13.53 14.16 1.08
CA PHE A 201 12.93 12.85 1.30
C PHE A 201 11.97 12.93 2.49
N GLY A 202 10.72 12.56 2.25
CA GLY A 202 9.64 12.64 3.21
C GLY A 202 8.85 11.34 3.31
N PHE A 203 8.36 11.06 4.51
CA PHE A 203 7.33 10.07 4.76
C PHE A 203 6.16 10.70 5.52
N LEU A 204 4.95 10.61 4.96
CA LEU A 204 3.71 11.06 5.56
C LEU A 204 2.84 9.86 5.95
N GLN A 205 2.68 9.64 7.24
CA GLN A 205 1.58 8.81 7.75
C GLN A 205 0.31 9.66 7.72
N SER A 206 -0.63 9.35 6.82
CA SER A 206 -1.89 10.09 6.74
C SER A 206 -2.91 9.54 7.73
N GLU A 207 -3.51 10.43 8.50
CA GLU A 207 -4.47 10.15 9.57
C GLU A 207 -5.76 10.95 9.29
N LEU A 208 -6.39 10.68 8.15
CA LEU A 208 -7.65 11.37 7.80
C LEU A 208 -8.71 11.03 8.85
N SER A 209 -9.31 12.09 9.44
CA SER A 209 -10.33 11.96 10.48
C SER A 209 -11.48 11.07 10.01
N LYS A 210 -12.19 10.49 10.99
CA LYS A 210 -13.26 9.50 10.80
C LYS A 210 -14.48 9.98 10.00
N ASP A 211 -14.48 11.23 9.54
CA ASP A 211 -15.60 11.90 8.89
C ASP A 211 -15.40 12.02 7.37
N ILE A 212 -14.84 10.98 6.73
CA ILE A 212 -15.08 10.81 5.30
C ILE A 212 -16.51 10.26 5.19
N GLU A 213 -17.49 11.16 5.20
CA GLU A 213 -18.81 10.85 4.70
C GLU A 213 -18.61 10.27 3.29
N VAL A 214 -18.93 8.98 3.15
CA VAL A 214 -19.09 8.38 1.83
C VAL A 214 -20.23 9.16 1.19
N ILE A 215 -19.88 10.11 0.32
CA ILE A 215 -20.86 10.79 -0.52
C ILE A 215 -21.54 9.69 -1.33
N GLU A 216 -22.79 9.38 -0.98
CA GLU A 216 -23.65 8.40 -1.67
C GLU A 216 -23.76 8.70 -3.17
#